data_AF-A0A962MRZ0-F1
#
_entry.id   AF-A0A962MRZ0-F1
#
_cell.length_a   1.000
_cell.length_b   1.000
_cell.length_c   1.000
_cell.angle_alpha   90.00
_cell.angle_beta   90.00
_cell.angle_gamma   90.00
#
_symmetry.space_group_name_H-M   'P 1'
#
loop_
_entity.id
_entity.type
_entity.pdbx_description
1 polymer ?
#
loop_
_entity_poly.entity_id
_entity_poly.type
_entity_poly.pdbx_seq_one_letter_code
_entity_poly.pdbx_strand_id
1 'polypeptide(L)'
;MSDAAVDYEIDETETQDDGESSGDGEAQDVGGVAGQRLRSFIERIERLEEEKAALAEDIKEVYAEAKGVGFDAKTMRKIVSLRKMDYEKRRESEELLDLYKTAIGMV
;
A
#
# COMPACT_ATOMS: atom_id res chain seq x y z
N MET A 1 -55.25 56.62 29.17
CA MET A 1 -54.49 55.39 29.49
C MET A 1 -55.31 54.23 28.98
N SER A 2 -55.08 53.83 27.74
CA SER A 2 -55.73 52.69 27.09
C SER A 2 -54.71 51.58 26.99
N ASP A 3 -54.96 50.51 27.72
CA ASP A 3 -54.20 49.27 27.72
C ASP A 3 -54.81 48.33 26.68
N ALA A 4 -53.99 47.84 25.76
CA ALA A 4 -54.35 46.82 24.79
C ALA A 4 -53.07 46.04 24.45
N ALA A 5 -52.91 44.92 25.14
CA ALA A 5 -51.93 43.89 24.81
C ALA A 5 -52.20 43.34 23.41
N VAL A 6 -51.17 43.30 22.56
CA VAL A 6 -51.14 42.50 21.34
C VAL A 6 -50.00 41.51 21.51
N ASP A 7 -50.39 40.24 21.55
CA ASP A 7 -49.59 39.04 21.59
C ASP A 7 -49.14 38.65 20.15
N TYR A 8 -48.23 37.67 20.05
CA TYR A 8 -47.72 37.01 18.81
C TYR A 8 -46.53 37.74 18.13
N GLU A 9 -45.36 37.16 17.86
CA GLU A 9 -44.96 35.75 17.68
C GLU A 9 -43.41 35.69 17.81
N ILE A 10 -42.86 34.71 18.53
CA ILE A 10 -41.40 34.50 18.63
C ILE A 10 -40.97 33.67 17.42
N ASP A 11 -40.20 34.27 16.50
CA ASP A 11 -39.54 33.53 15.42
C ASP A 11 -38.18 33.02 15.93
N GLU A 12 -38.18 31.76 16.37
CA GLU A 12 -36.97 31.00 16.64
C GLU A 12 -36.28 30.68 15.31
N THR A 13 -35.28 31.48 14.93
CA THR A 13 -34.28 31.00 13.96
C THR A 13 -33.07 30.52 14.74
N GLU A 14 -33.09 29.22 15.04
CA GLU A 14 -31.90 28.43 15.34
C GLU A 14 -30.89 28.63 14.20
N THR A 15 -29.86 29.45 14.42
CA THR A 15 -28.67 29.41 13.57
C THR A 15 -27.84 28.21 13.97
N GLN A 16 -28.06 27.16 13.19
CA GLN A 16 -27.34 25.90 13.10
C GLN A 16 -25.82 26.03 13.27
N ASP A 17 -25.34 25.44 14.36
CA ASP A 17 -24.39 24.31 14.39
C ASP A 17 -23.17 24.35 13.46
N ASP A 18 -22.02 24.46 14.13
CA ASP A 18 -20.79 23.72 13.84
C ASP A 18 -20.16 23.88 12.46
N GLY A 19 -19.47 25.01 12.30
CA GLY A 19 -18.31 25.12 11.41
C GLY A 19 -17.13 24.29 11.93
N GLU A 20 -17.33 22.97 12.05
CA GLU A 20 -16.23 22.03 12.14
C GLU A 20 -15.55 22.01 10.76
N SER A 21 -14.51 22.84 10.61
CA SER A 21 -13.64 22.85 9.44
C SER A 21 -12.87 21.53 9.37
N SER A 22 -13.58 20.48 8.98
CA SER A 22 -13.02 19.22 8.53
C SER A 22 -12.25 19.49 7.25
N GLY A 23 -10.94 19.25 7.30
CA GLY A 23 -9.97 19.53 6.25
C GLY A 23 -10.09 18.63 5.03
N ASP A 24 -11.26 18.58 4.41
CA ASP A 24 -11.42 17.97 3.09
C ASP A 24 -11.24 19.04 2.02
N GLY A 25 -9.98 19.23 1.61
CA GLY A 25 -9.69 20.02 0.42
C GLY A 25 -10.39 19.39 -0.78
N GLU A 26 -11.51 19.98 -1.22
CA GLU A 26 -12.33 19.51 -2.34
C GLU A 26 -11.44 19.16 -3.53
N ALA A 27 -11.39 17.88 -3.88
CA ALA A 27 -10.68 17.43 -5.06
C ALA A 27 -11.39 17.99 -6.30
N GLN A 28 -10.80 19.00 -6.93
CA GLN A 28 -11.40 19.68 -8.07
C GLN A 28 -11.31 18.79 -9.32
N ASP A 29 -12.39 18.74 -10.08
CA ASP A 29 -12.41 18.09 -11.38
C ASP A 29 -11.68 18.97 -12.39
N VAL A 30 -10.51 18.52 -12.85
CA VAL A 30 -9.68 19.25 -13.81
C VAL A 30 -9.64 18.47 -15.13
N GLY A 31 -10.03 19.12 -16.22
CA GLY A 31 -9.87 18.58 -17.58
C GLY A 31 -10.65 17.29 -17.87
N GLY A 32 -11.76 17.03 -17.17
CA GLY A 32 -12.57 15.81 -17.34
C GLY A 32 -12.12 14.62 -16.49
N VAL A 33 -11.12 14.81 -15.62
CA VAL A 33 -10.72 13.81 -14.62
C VAL A 33 -11.48 14.06 -13.32
N ALA A 34 -12.22 13.05 -12.85
CA ALA A 34 -12.90 13.07 -11.56
C ALA A 34 -11.87 13.11 -10.42
N GLY A 35 -11.63 14.28 -9.85
CA GLY A 35 -10.57 14.55 -8.86
C GLY A 35 -10.73 13.69 -7.61
N GLN A 36 -11.96 13.48 -7.17
CA GLN A 36 -12.27 12.61 -6.02
C GLN A 36 -11.90 11.14 -6.29
N ARG A 37 -12.16 10.65 -7.51
CA ARG A 37 -11.82 9.27 -7.90
C ARG A 37 -10.31 9.07 -8.02
N LEU A 38 -9.60 10.07 -8.57
CA LEU A 38 -8.14 10.05 -8.62
C LEU A 38 -7.54 10.04 -7.21
N ARG A 39 -8.03 10.91 -6.31
CA ARG A 39 -7.60 10.95 -4.90
C ARG A 39 -7.78 9.60 -4.22
N SER A 40 -8.95 8.97 -4.36
CA SER A 40 -9.21 7.64 -3.79
C SER A 40 -8.24 6.56 -4.29
N PHE A 41 -7.84 6.60 -5.57
CA PHE A 41 -6.81 5.69 -6.07
C PHE A 41 -5.43 5.96 -5.45
N ILE A 42 -5.04 7.23 -5.32
CA ILE A 42 -3.76 7.63 -4.74
C ILE A 42 -3.66 7.18 -3.28
N GLU A 43 -4.65 7.51 -2.45
CA GLU A 43 -4.67 7.14 -1.03
C GLU A 43 -4.60 5.62 -0.81
N ARG A 44 -5.28 4.86 -1.68
CA ARG A 44 -5.20 3.39 -1.66
C ARG A 44 -3.81 2.88 -2.04
N ILE A 45 -3.15 3.50 -3.01
CA ILE A 45 -1.79 3.12 -3.42
C ILE A 45 -0.80 3.48 -2.32
N GLU A 46 -0.90 4.65 -1.71
CA GLU A 46 -0.01 5.09 -0.62
C GLU A 46 -0.08 4.11 0.55
N ARG A 47 -1.28 3.73 0.99
CA ARG A 47 -1.44 2.71 2.03
C ARG A 47 -0.79 1.37 1.63
N LEU A 48 -0.98 0.93 0.38
CA LEU A 48 -0.37 -0.33 -0.10
C LEU A 48 1.16 -0.25 -0.18
N GLU A 49 1.73 0.92 -0.51
CA GLU A 49 3.18 1.13 -0.50
C GLU A 49 3.74 1.14 0.93
N GLU A 50 3.02 1.70 1.90
CA GLU A 50 3.36 1.60 3.33
C GLU A 50 3.34 0.15 3.83
N GLU A 51 2.27 -0.61 3.54
CA GLU A 51 2.17 -2.04 3.89
C GLU A 51 3.31 -2.85 3.26
N LYS A 52 3.61 -2.59 1.98
CA LYS A 52 4.72 -3.22 1.25
C LYS A 52 6.08 -2.87 1.86
N ALA A 53 6.27 -1.63 2.32
CA ALA A 53 7.49 -1.21 2.99
C ALA A 53 7.68 -1.92 4.34
N ALA A 54 6.61 -2.03 5.14
CA ALA A 54 6.62 -2.77 6.40
C ALA A 54 6.99 -4.25 6.16
N LEU A 55 6.34 -4.92 5.21
CA LEU A 55 6.65 -6.31 4.84
C LEU A 55 8.10 -6.46 4.33
N ALA A 56 8.62 -5.46 3.61
CA ALA A 56 10.00 -5.50 3.13
C ALA A 56 11.01 -5.43 4.29
N GLU A 57 10.71 -4.65 5.33
CA GLU A 57 11.55 -4.59 6.53
C GLU A 57 11.47 -5.91 7.31
N ASP A 58 10.29 -6.49 7.51
CA ASP A 58 10.13 -7.80 8.15
C ASP A 58 10.96 -8.88 7.44
N ILE A 59 10.92 -8.92 6.09
CA ILE A 59 11.73 -9.85 5.29
C ILE A 59 13.23 -9.62 5.53
N LYS A 60 13.66 -8.36 5.64
CA LYS A 60 15.06 -8.01 5.89
C LYS A 60 15.50 -8.44 7.29
N GLU A 61 14.65 -8.28 8.29
CA GLU A 61 14.90 -8.77 9.66
C GLU A 61 15.09 -10.28 9.69
N VAL A 62 14.23 -11.04 9.00
CA VAL A 62 14.39 -12.51 8.89
C VAL A 62 15.73 -12.91 8.27
N TYR A 63 16.16 -12.22 7.20
CA TYR A 63 17.49 -12.47 6.63
C TYR A 63 18.63 -12.06 7.57
N ALA A 64 18.44 -11.03 8.39
CA ALA A 64 19.43 -10.60 9.38
C ALA A 64 19.55 -11.62 10.52
N GLU A 65 18.42 -12.12 11.03
CA GLU A 65 18.36 -13.19 12.03
C GLU A 65 19.05 -14.45 11.50
N ALA A 66 18.71 -14.88 10.28
CA ALA A 66 19.32 -16.04 9.64
C ALA A 66 20.86 -15.90 9.53
N LYS A 67 21.34 -14.69 9.24
CA LYS A 67 22.78 -14.38 9.23
C LYS A 67 23.39 -14.47 10.63
N GLY A 68 22.67 -14.00 11.66
CA GLY A 68 23.09 -14.07 13.06
C GLY A 68 23.28 -15.50 13.57
N VAL A 69 22.50 -16.45 13.05
CA VAL A 69 22.63 -17.89 13.39
C VAL A 69 23.53 -18.68 12.42
N GLY A 70 24.18 -17.99 11.46
CA GLY A 70 25.22 -18.58 10.61
C GLY A 70 24.81 -18.99 9.19
N PHE A 71 23.59 -18.68 8.73
CA PHE A 71 23.20 -18.94 7.35
C PHE A 71 23.69 -17.84 6.38
N ASP A 72 24.04 -18.23 5.15
CA ASP A 72 24.34 -17.27 4.08
C ASP A 72 23.05 -16.70 3.46
N ALA A 73 22.72 -15.47 3.84
CA ALA A 73 21.55 -14.76 3.32
C ALA A 73 21.57 -14.58 1.79
N LYS A 74 22.74 -14.58 1.12
CA LYS A 74 22.82 -14.48 -0.35
C LYS A 74 22.31 -15.77 -1.00
N THR A 75 22.73 -16.93 -0.50
CA THR A 75 22.26 -18.24 -0.96
C THR A 75 20.77 -18.43 -0.65
N MET A 76 20.30 -18.02 0.53
CA MET A 76 18.86 -18.05 0.84
C MET A 76 18.02 -17.25 -0.15
N ARG A 77 18.43 -16.02 -0.51
CA ARG A 77 17.73 -15.21 -1.53
C ARG A 77 17.66 -15.92 -2.88
N LYS A 78 18.74 -16.60 -3.29
CA LYS A 78 18.74 -17.44 -4.51
C LYS A 78 17.71 -18.55 -4.41
N ILE A 79 17.64 -19.26 -3.28
CA ILE A 79 16.65 -20.32 -3.06
C ILE A 79 15.23 -19.76 -3.13
N VAL A 80 14.94 -18.63 -2.48
CA VAL A 80 13.61 -17.98 -2.55
C VAL A 80 13.27 -17.58 -3.98
N SER A 81 14.22 -17.07 -4.75
CA SER A 81 14.03 -16.75 -6.17
C SER A 81 13.71 -18.00 -7.00
N LEU A 82 14.48 -19.09 -6.82
CA LEU A 82 14.24 -20.36 -7.49
C LEU A 82 12.87 -20.95 -7.16
N ARG A 83 12.42 -20.83 -5.91
CA ARG A 83 11.10 -21.30 -5.45
C ARG A 83 9.93 -20.52 -6.04
N LYS A 84 10.16 -19.29 -6.51
CA LYS A 84 9.15 -18.48 -7.21
C LYS A 84 9.05 -18.80 -8.70
N MET A 85 10.05 -19.48 -9.26
CA MET A 85 10.04 -19.88 -10.67
C MET A 85 9.12 -21.08 -10.88
N ASP A 86 8.60 -21.20 -12.10
CA ASP A 86 7.87 -22.39 -12.53
C ASP A 86 8.75 -23.64 -12.45
N TYR A 87 8.17 -24.75 -11.99
CA TYR A 87 8.91 -25.98 -11.71
C TYR A 87 9.54 -26.58 -12.96
N GLU A 88 8.81 -26.64 -14.07
CA GLU A 88 9.31 -27.21 -15.33
C GLU A 88 10.42 -26.32 -15.91
N LYS A 89 10.20 -24.99 -15.94
CA LYS A 89 11.26 -24.06 -16.38
C LYS A 89 12.54 -24.16 -15.56
N ARG A 90 12.40 -24.36 -14.24
CA ARG A 90 13.56 -24.56 -13.36
C ARG A 90 14.27 -25.88 -13.67
N ARG A 91 13.53 -26.97 -13.87
CA ARG A 91 14.11 -28.28 -14.21
C ARG A 91 14.86 -28.22 -15.54
N GLU A 92 14.26 -27.67 -16.58
CA GLU A 92 14.89 -27.49 -17.90
C GLU A 92 16.17 -26.65 -17.80
N SER A 93 16.15 -25.56 -17.03
CA SER A 93 17.34 -24.73 -16.81
C SER A 93 18.42 -25.46 -16.02
N GLU A 94 18.07 -26.29 -15.04
CA GLU A 94 19.01 -27.09 -14.25
C GLU A 94 19.67 -28.18 -15.13
N GLU A 95 18.89 -28.86 -15.97
CA GLU A 95 19.38 -29.86 -16.94
C GLU A 95 20.36 -29.23 -17.96
N LEU A 96 20.02 -28.08 -18.55
CA LEU A 96 20.89 -27.37 -19.47
C LEU A 96 22.19 -26.89 -18.80
N LEU A 97 22.09 -26.39 -17.57
CA LEU A 97 23.26 -25.95 -16.82
C LEU A 97 24.21 -27.11 -16.55
N ASP A 98 23.68 -28.27 -16.16
CA ASP A 98 24.47 -29.46 -15.89
C ASP A 98 25.16 -30.01 -17.15
N LEU A 99 24.44 -30.03 -18.27
CA LEU A 99 25.00 -30.36 -19.58
C LEU A 99 26.19 -29.46 -19.93
N TYR A 100 26.04 -28.14 -19.75
CA TYR A 100 27.11 -27.20 -20.05
C TYR A 100 28.30 -27.30 -19.11
N LYS A 101 28.08 -27.52 -17.80
CA LYS A 101 29.16 -27.79 -16.84
C LYS A 101 29.94 -29.03 -17.22
N THR A 102 29.24 -30.10 -17.61
CA THR A 102 29.86 -31.34 -18.08
C THR A 102 30.72 -31.10 -19.32
N ALA A 103 30.21 -30.35 -20.30
CA ALA A 103 30.93 -30.03 -21.52
C ALA A 103 32.25 -29.25 -21.29
N ILE A 104 32.34 -28.49 -20.19
CA ILE A 104 33.54 -27.71 -19.83
C ILE A 104 34.33 -28.31 -18.65
N GLY A 105 34.00 -29.52 -18.19
CA GLY A 105 34.73 -30.21 -17.12
C GLY A 105 34.58 -29.59 -15.72
N MET A 106 33.42 -28.98 -15.42
CA MET A 106 33.09 -28.38 -14.12
C MET A 106 32.28 -29.31 -13.18
N VAL A 107 32.31 -30.62 -13.43
CA VAL A 107 31.62 -31.69 -12.67
C VAL A 107 32.61 -32.59 -11.95
#